data_AF-A0A968ITH5-F1
#
_entry.id   AF-A0A968ITH5-F1
#
_cell.length_a   1.000
_cell.length_b   1.000
_cell.length_c   1.000
_cell.angle_alpha   90.00
_cell.angle_beta   90.00
_cell.angle_gamma   90.00
#
_symmetry.space_group_name_H-M   'P 1'
#
loop_
_entity.id
_entity.type
_entity.pdbx_description
1 polymer ?
#
loop_
_entity_poly.entity_id
_entity_poly.type
_entity_poly.pdbx_seq_one_letter_code
_entity_poly.pdbx_strand_id
1 'polypeptide(L)'
;MAPKAVQAYPVMGTTSQEIREVRVYERASDKSDKLRLLARLPVEGLEETFVRSPGLKYNEAGQRKLQPGNRLPLTALTVIPGTAPTTGIWFLVHGRAGQNPYGKVVVYTAEGRPILENLLDWTSPAGQLPKWENLLAAAYTWATPNGKSPFTATEQQLVVYHNQIYEPDLRVYRVAQPQNPTRPLELRQVTLNEAVDMPAAYRRAIELAGAGLWSPALQEFQRARQELGGRNLALSVEEQYGLMAAHARITSERAQQPQTDSGIRILLLLIDGQWSTALKQLRDTPAIAGKVAAALQRYPYFVQPRVNAAVKVNQTEEATVWGAILELYRDGYRAAREGLAKRQQETSERLAILQELDVLPLATRVTALFGEVSPWNGNLEVWDLPSGSLPPGETWYEVEVMALQTAAEWETEPIAELGRRSPRAVWRGLGLDANGALAATTVDADGFARGALLQARSLQVDGAGRVRVLATGNRDLLESDGPLAAYSNILAFNTASERVGSFSLPEPLRRQMADALYRELQLLGDVSLSRESFAEQFQRWNLSQTDANGDGRPDWLLEIDRLKVDVGDRPYPAIAVFDGTGTLLYSDLRPENQTTRRWVTLLAGNRALVREGDRYRIQPVLP
;
A
#
# COMPACT_ATOMS: atom_id res chain seq x y z
N MET A 1 25.33 62.19 -8.65
CA MET A 1 26.65 61.52 -8.71
C MET A 1 26.40 60.07 -9.07
N ALA A 2 27.09 59.51 -10.07
CA ALA A 2 27.02 58.08 -10.32
C ALA A 2 27.52 57.32 -9.07
N PRO A 3 26.88 56.22 -8.65
CA PRO A 3 27.36 55.46 -7.50
C PRO A 3 28.79 54.96 -7.80
N LYS A 4 29.74 55.26 -6.92
CA LYS A 4 31.08 54.66 -6.98
C LYS A 4 30.94 53.14 -6.96
N ALA A 5 31.72 52.44 -7.77
CA ALA A 5 31.68 50.98 -7.81
C ALA A 5 32.00 50.39 -6.43
N VAL A 6 31.07 49.61 -5.89
CA VAL A 6 31.18 48.90 -4.60
C VAL A 6 31.49 47.43 -4.86
N GLN A 7 32.34 46.83 -4.01
CA GLN A 7 32.77 45.44 -4.14
C GLN A 7 32.66 44.72 -2.79
N ALA A 8 32.13 43.49 -2.79
CA ALA A 8 32.00 42.64 -1.60
C ALA A 8 33.05 41.52 -1.62
N TYR A 9 33.69 41.28 -0.48
CA TYR A 9 34.72 40.26 -0.32
C TYR A 9 34.44 39.38 0.91
N PRO A 10 34.61 38.06 0.80
CA PRO A 10 34.58 37.17 1.95
C PRO A 10 35.92 37.18 2.68
N VAL A 11 35.89 37.12 4.01
CA VAL A 11 37.05 36.85 4.86
C VAL A 11 36.98 35.39 5.26
N MET A 12 37.94 34.60 4.77
CA MET A 12 38.00 33.17 5.02
C MET A 12 38.69 32.86 6.35
N GLY A 13 38.23 31.83 7.04
CA GLY A 13 38.94 31.22 8.16
C GLY A 13 40.25 30.63 7.69
N THR A 14 41.32 30.85 8.46
CA THR A 14 42.70 30.46 8.10
C THR A 14 42.89 28.94 7.98
N THR A 15 42.05 28.14 8.65
CA THR A 15 42.17 26.67 8.70
C THR A 15 40.98 25.93 8.09
N SER A 16 39.78 26.52 8.08
CA SER A 16 38.53 25.82 7.76
C SER A 16 37.95 26.13 6.38
N GLN A 17 38.51 27.11 5.65
CA GLN A 17 37.95 27.61 4.39
C GLN A 17 36.47 28.05 4.50
N GLU A 18 36.01 28.39 5.71
CA GLU A 18 34.67 28.94 5.93
C GLU A 18 34.71 30.47 5.89
N ILE A 19 33.63 31.09 5.44
CA ILE A 19 33.46 32.55 5.48
C ILE A 19 33.11 32.93 6.92
N ARG A 20 33.99 33.72 7.55
CA ARG A 20 33.81 34.25 8.91
C ARG A 20 33.21 35.65 8.92
N GLU A 21 33.44 36.41 7.86
CA GLU A 21 32.96 37.79 7.74
C GLU A 21 32.79 38.15 6.27
N VAL A 22 31.79 38.97 5.95
CA VAL A 22 31.65 39.62 4.64
C VAL A 22 31.97 41.10 4.81
N ARG A 23 32.79 41.64 3.91
CA ARG A 23 33.19 43.05 3.91
C ARG A 23 32.83 43.71 2.60
N VAL A 24 32.36 44.94 2.68
CA VAL A 24 32.02 45.76 1.51
C VAL A 24 32.96 46.95 1.44
N TYR A 25 33.52 47.18 0.26
CA TYR A 25 34.49 48.23 -0.01
C TYR A 25 34.06 49.11 -1.18
N GLU A 26 34.55 50.33 -1.20
CA GLU A 26 34.58 51.19 -2.40
C GLU A 26 36.02 51.60 -2.72
N ARG A 27 36.24 52.06 -3.95
CA ARG A 27 37.50 52.73 -4.28
C ARG A 27 37.58 54.09 -3.59
N ALA A 28 38.73 54.36 -2.96
CA ALA A 28 38.98 55.62 -2.28
C ALA A 28 38.87 56.82 -3.25
N SER A 29 39.33 56.64 -4.50
CA SER A 29 39.10 57.57 -5.62
C SER A 29 39.06 56.80 -6.95
N ASP A 30 38.52 57.42 -8.00
CA ASP A 30 38.36 56.78 -9.31
C ASP A 30 39.69 56.34 -9.95
N LYS A 31 40.81 56.92 -9.50
CA LYS A 31 42.18 56.65 -9.98
C LYS A 31 43.03 55.87 -8.97
N SER A 32 42.48 55.44 -7.83
CA SER A 32 43.24 54.76 -6.77
C SER A 32 42.85 53.30 -6.64
N ASP A 33 43.86 52.43 -6.47
CA ASP A 33 43.69 51.03 -6.13
C ASP A 33 43.41 50.79 -4.63
N LYS A 34 43.41 51.87 -3.82
CA LYS A 34 43.12 51.78 -2.39
C LYS A 34 41.62 51.58 -2.19
N LEU A 35 41.26 50.54 -1.44
CA LEU A 35 39.89 50.23 -1.05
C LEU A 35 39.58 50.81 0.34
N ARG A 36 38.45 51.50 0.47
CA ARG A 36 37.89 51.97 1.74
C ARG A 36 36.81 51.00 2.20
N LEU A 37 36.95 50.47 3.42
CA LEU A 37 35.93 49.61 4.03
C LEU A 37 34.69 50.44 4.37
N LEU A 38 33.53 50.00 3.90
CA LEU A 38 32.23 50.64 4.11
C LEU A 38 31.40 49.94 5.17
N ALA A 39 31.33 48.61 5.11
CA ALA A 39 30.54 47.81 6.03
C ALA A 39 31.15 46.42 6.20
N ARG A 40 30.85 45.78 7.33
CA ARG A 40 31.24 44.40 7.63
C ARG A 40 30.12 43.67 8.35
N LEU A 41 30.00 42.39 8.11
CA LEU A 41 29.00 41.51 8.71
C LEU A 41 29.69 40.21 9.13
N PRO A 42 29.82 39.91 10.43
CA PRO A 42 30.24 38.59 10.87
C PRO A 42 29.20 37.56 10.40
N VAL A 43 29.68 36.41 9.92
CA VAL A 43 28.83 35.36 9.40
C VAL A 43 29.14 34.04 10.10
N GLU A 44 28.07 33.36 10.51
CA GLU A 44 28.12 32.02 11.09
C GLU A 44 27.40 31.00 10.19
N GLY A 45 27.82 29.74 10.32
CA GLY A 45 27.14 28.60 9.71
C GLY A 45 25.70 28.42 10.22
N LEU A 46 24.91 27.65 9.46
CA LEU A 46 23.53 27.30 9.81
C LEU A 46 23.46 25.95 10.52
N GLU A 47 22.50 25.78 11.41
CA GLU A 47 22.23 24.50 12.07
C GLU A 47 21.94 23.40 11.03
N GLU A 48 22.56 22.22 11.21
CA GLU A 48 22.37 21.07 10.32
C GLU A 48 20.91 20.62 10.26
N THR A 49 20.20 20.71 11.40
CA THR A 49 18.77 20.43 11.49
C THR A 49 17.97 21.37 10.58
N PHE A 50 18.26 22.68 10.59
CA PHE A 50 17.62 23.65 9.71
C PHE A 50 17.86 23.31 8.23
N VAL A 51 19.10 22.95 7.87
CA VAL A 51 19.48 22.67 6.47
C VAL A 51 18.88 21.37 5.94
N ARG A 52 18.81 20.32 6.77
CA ARG A 52 18.41 18.98 6.30
C ARG A 52 16.93 18.68 6.49
N SER A 53 16.28 19.21 7.52
CA SER A 53 14.86 18.91 7.82
C SER A 53 13.92 19.13 6.64
N PRO A 54 14.03 20.22 5.85
CA PRO A 54 13.14 20.44 4.72
C PRO A 54 13.20 19.36 3.65
N GLY A 55 14.34 18.69 3.44
CA GLY A 55 14.45 17.55 2.51
C GLY A 55 13.94 16.23 3.09
N LEU A 56 13.68 16.18 4.39
CA LEU A 56 13.27 14.99 5.13
C LEU A 56 11.81 15.05 5.60
N LYS A 57 11.01 16.02 5.13
CA LYS A 57 9.59 16.23 5.53
C LYS A 57 8.78 14.92 5.58
N TYR A 58 8.98 14.03 4.61
CA TYR A 58 8.27 12.74 4.50
C TYR A 58 9.15 11.51 4.83
N ASN A 59 10.28 11.71 5.51
CA ASN A 59 11.20 10.65 5.94
C ASN A 59 11.46 10.75 7.45
N GLU A 60 10.54 10.23 8.25
CA GLU A 60 10.63 10.26 9.72
C GLU A 60 11.92 9.60 10.25
N ALA A 61 12.32 8.46 9.67
CA ALA A 61 13.54 7.78 10.06
C ALA A 61 14.79 8.65 9.83
N GLY A 62 14.79 9.44 8.75
CA GLY A 62 15.81 10.44 8.48
C GLY A 62 15.78 11.60 9.46
N GLN A 63 14.60 12.11 9.82
CA GLN A 63 14.46 13.20 10.78
C GLN A 63 14.98 12.82 12.16
N ARG A 64 14.72 11.60 12.64
CA ARG A 64 15.19 11.10 13.95
C ARG A 64 16.72 10.99 14.05
N LYS A 65 17.43 10.94 12.92
CA LYS A 65 18.90 10.88 12.88
C LYS A 65 19.57 12.26 12.97
N LEU A 66 18.81 13.35 12.84
CA LEU A 66 19.36 14.70 12.92
C LEU A 66 19.67 15.03 14.38
N GLN A 67 20.93 15.45 14.63
CA GLN A 67 21.35 15.91 15.96
C GLN A 67 21.39 17.44 15.99
N PRO A 68 20.84 18.08 17.04
CA PRO A 68 20.93 19.53 17.21
C PRO A 68 22.35 19.96 17.58
N GLY A 69 22.72 21.21 17.27
CA GLY A 69 23.96 21.84 17.72
C GLY A 69 25.15 21.70 16.78
N ASN A 70 25.04 20.93 15.69
CA ASN A 70 26.03 20.94 14.63
C ASN A 70 25.73 22.06 13.63
N ARG A 71 26.73 22.90 13.31
CA ARG A 71 26.62 23.98 12.33
C ARG A 71 27.42 23.69 11.08
N LEU A 72 26.78 23.89 9.94
CA LEU A 72 27.37 23.67 8.64
C LEU A 72 28.00 24.97 8.09
N PRO A 73 29.25 24.91 7.60
CA PRO A 73 30.01 26.10 7.23
C PRO A 73 29.54 26.72 5.90
N LEU A 74 29.55 28.05 5.83
CA LEU A 74 29.32 28.79 4.58
C LEU A 74 30.66 29.02 3.89
N THR A 75 30.76 28.75 2.59
CA THR A 75 32.05 28.69 1.88
C THR A 75 32.10 29.53 0.60
N ALA A 76 30.97 30.07 0.15
CA ALA A 76 30.88 30.87 -1.07
C ALA A 76 30.13 32.18 -0.84
N LEU A 77 30.58 33.24 -1.53
CA LEU A 77 29.90 34.53 -1.64
C LEU A 77 29.59 34.78 -3.11
N THR A 78 28.32 34.92 -3.47
CA THR A 78 27.88 35.14 -4.85
C THR A 78 26.82 36.23 -4.93
N VAL A 79 26.68 36.88 -6.09
CA VAL A 79 25.54 37.77 -6.37
C VAL A 79 24.30 36.90 -6.61
N ILE A 80 23.14 37.32 -6.10
CA ILE A 80 21.89 36.61 -6.34
C ILE A 80 21.55 36.66 -7.84
N PRO A 81 21.36 35.52 -8.53
CA PRO A 81 21.00 35.50 -9.94
C PRO A 81 19.66 36.20 -10.21
N GLY A 82 19.52 36.78 -11.41
CA GLY A 82 18.31 37.50 -11.83
C GLY A 82 18.42 39.01 -11.69
N THR A 83 17.34 39.73 -12.01
CA THR A 83 17.28 41.19 -11.90
C THR A 83 16.98 41.58 -10.47
N ALA A 84 17.99 42.01 -9.71
CA ALA A 84 17.79 42.45 -8.34
C ALA A 84 16.98 43.76 -8.26
N PRO A 85 16.27 44.02 -7.15
CA PRO A 85 15.71 45.34 -6.85
C PRO A 85 16.79 46.43 -6.93
N THR A 86 16.42 47.64 -7.35
CA THR A 86 17.36 48.77 -7.49
C THR A 86 17.87 49.28 -6.14
N THR A 87 17.13 49.05 -5.07
CA THR A 87 17.54 49.40 -3.71
C THR A 87 18.44 48.30 -3.13
N GLY A 88 19.68 48.69 -2.82
CA GLY A 88 20.67 47.82 -2.21
C GLY A 88 21.42 46.91 -3.20
N ILE A 89 22.49 46.29 -2.71
CA ILE A 89 23.28 45.29 -3.44
C ILE A 89 23.15 43.96 -2.72
N TRP A 90 22.70 42.93 -3.44
CA TRP A 90 22.21 41.68 -2.86
C TRP A 90 23.15 40.51 -3.14
N PHE A 91 23.46 39.74 -2.10
CA PHE A 91 24.42 38.63 -2.15
C PHE A 91 23.88 37.38 -1.43
N LEU A 92 24.39 36.23 -1.82
CA LEU A 92 24.27 34.97 -1.08
C LEU A 92 25.59 34.66 -0.39
N VAL A 93 25.53 34.36 0.90
CA VAL A 93 26.62 33.69 1.62
C VAL A 93 26.17 32.25 1.85
N HIS A 94 26.77 31.29 1.15
CA HIS A 94 26.17 29.95 1.06
C HIS A 94 27.20 28.82 1.14
N GLY A 95 26.71 27.64 1.50
CA GLY A 95 27.42 26.36 1.49
C GLY A 95 26.60 25.28 0.79
N ARG A 96 27.07 24.04 0.82
CA ARG A 96 26.33 22.87 0.32
C ARG A 96 26.43 21.70 1.30
N ALA A 97 25.33 21.00 1.52
CA ALA A 97 25.26 19.78 2.31
C ALA A 97 24.78 18.64 1.40
N GLY A 98 25.72 17.86 0.86
CA GLY A 98 25.42 16.99 -0.27
C GLY A 98 24.93 17.81 -1.46
N GLN A 99 23.71 17.51 -1.94
CA GLN A 99 23.10 18.24 -3.06
C GLN A 99 22.37 19.53 -2.64
N ASN A 100 22.09 19.72 -1.35
CA ASN A 100 21.27 20.83 -0.85
C ASN A 100 22.11 22.08 -0.61
N PRO A 101 21.99 23.15 -1.42
CA PRO A 101 22.54 24.44 -1.05
C PRO A 101 21.75 25.06 0.11
N TYR A 102 22.46 25.84 0.92
CA TYR A 102 21.89 26.59 2.04
C TYR A 102 22.72 27.83 2.29
N GLY A 103 22.15 28.83 2.95
CA GLY A 103 22.90 30.03 3.26
C GLY A 103 22.06 31.19 3.76
N LYS A 104 22.62 32.37 3.57
CA LYS A 104 22.12 33.65 4.06
C LYS A 104 21.95 34.61 2.88
N VAL A 105 20.87 35.36 2.88
CA VAL A 105 20.67 36.49 1.95
C VAL A 105 21.13 37.75 2.65
N VAL A 106 22.13 38.39 2.06
CA VAL A 106 22.78 39.56 2.62
C VAL A 106 22.55 40.74 1.68
N VAL A 107 22.22 41.90 2.25
CA VAL A 107 22.09 43.14 1.48
C VAL A 107 23.03 44.21 2.02
N TYR A 108 23.63 44.96 1.11
CA TYR A 108 24.33 46.21 1.39
C TYR A 108 23.49 47.40 0.94
N THR A 109 23.23 48.33 1.84
CA THR A 109 22.42 49.53 1.55
C THR A 109 23.29 50.76 1.77
N ALA A 110 23.48 51.56 0.72
CA ALA A 110 24.37 52.73 0.74
C ALA A 110 23.68 54.03 1.16
N GLU A 111 22.35 54.11 1.02
CA GLU A 111 21.58 55.33 1.26
C GLU A 111 21.42 55.59 2.77
N GLY A 112 21.69 56.83 3.18
CA GLY A 112 21.69 57.23 4.59
C GLY A 112 22.94 56.73 5.33
N ARG A 113 22.82 55.60 6.02
CA ARG A 113 23.93 54.97 6.75
C ARG A 113 24.32 53.66 6.05
N PRO A 114 25.56 53.52 5.55
CA PRO A 114 26.05 52.26 5.00
C PRO A 114 25.88 51.11 5.99
N ILE A 115 25.04 50.14 5.64
CA ILE A 115 24.73 48.96 6.46
C ILE A 115 24.85 47.71 5.60
N LEU A 116 25.44 46.66 6.17
CA LEU A 116 25.47 45.31 5.61
C LEU A 116 24.74 44.40 6.59
N GLU A 117 23.68 43.74 6.13
CA GLU A 117 22.79 42.97 7.01
C GLU A 117 22.37 41.63 6.40
N ASN A 118 22.17 40.64 7.26
CA ASN A 118 21.54 39.37 6.89
C ASN A 118 20.02 39.52 7.01
N LEU A 119 19.29 39.25 5.92
CA LEU A 119 17.84 39.37 5.85
C LEU A 119 17.10 38.04 5.90
N LEU A 120 17.73 36.94 5.46
CA LEU A 120 17.06 35.65 5.39
C LEU A 120 18.06 34.48 5.46
N ASP A 121 17.81 33.55 6.37
CA ASP A 121 18.43 32.23 6.35
C ASP A 121 17.58 31.29 5.48
N TRP A 122 18.21 30.53 4.59
CA TRP A 122 17.52 29.68 3.61
C TRP A 122 18.22 28.35 3.38
N THR A 123 17.45 27.38 2.87
CA THR A 123 17.95 26.11 2.37
C THR A 123 17.09 25.67 1.19
N SER A 124 17.64 24.90 0.27
CA SER A 124 16.94 24.46 -0.94
C SER A 124 17.18 22.97 -1.16
N PRO A 125 16.28 22.08 -0.69
CA PRO A 125 16.34 20.66 -1.03
C PRO A 125 16.22 20.39 -2.54
N ALA A 126 15.79 21.39 -3.32
CA ALA A 126 15.71 21.32 -4.78
C ALA A 126 17.07 21.42 -5.49
N GLY A 127 18.16 21.68 -4.76
CA GLY A 127 19.49 21.80 -5.33
C GLY A 127 19.80 23.15 -5.99
N GLN A 128 18.86 24.11 -5.94
CA GLN A 128 18.94 25.40 -6.63
C GLN A 128 19.24 26.55 -5.66
N LEU A 129 20.03 27.54 -6.10
CA LEU A 129 20.23 28.78 -5.34
C LEU A 129 18.98 29.67 -5.43
N PRO A 130 18.70 30.51 -4.41
CA PRO A 130 17.71 31.56 -4.53
C PRO A 130 18.00 32.48 -5.71
N LYS A 131 16.95 32.98 -6.36
CA LYS A 131 17.07 33.92 -7.47
C LYS A 131 15.96 34.96 -7.46
N TRP A 132 16.23 36.10 -8.09
CA TRP A 132 15.27 37.16 -8.35
C TRP A 132 14.44 36.85 -9.60
N GLU A 133 13.12 36.82 -9.44
CA GLU A 133 12.19 36.49 -10.51
C GLU A 133 10.90 37.29 -10.41
N ASN A 134 10.32 37.59 -11.57
CA ASN A 134 8.97 38.14 -11.66
C ASN A 134 7.92 37.01 -11.59
N LEU A 135 7.98 36.21 -10.51
CA LEU A 135 7.17 35.00 -10.37
C LEU A 135 5.68 35.32 -10.26
N LEU A 136 5.30 36.31 -9.43
CA LEU A 136 3.90 36.61 -9.16
C LEU A 136 3.19 37.17 -10.40
N ALA A 137 3.80 38.09 -11.15
CA ALA A 137 3.18 38.61 -12.38
C ALA A 137 3.11 37.56 -13.49
N ALA A 138 4.14 36.71 -13.63
CA ALA A 138 4.14 35.63 -14.61
C ALA A 138 3.07 34.57 -14.30
N ALA A 139 2.93 34.19 -13.02
CA ALA A 139 1.90 33.27 -12.55
C ALA A 139 0.49 33.85 -12.70
N TYR A 140 0.34 35.14 -12.38
CA TYR A 140 -0.93 35.85 -12.56
C TYR A 140 -1.36 35.84 -14.03
N THR A 141 -0.46 36.20 -14.94
CA THR A 141 -0.72 36.17 -16.39
C THR A 141 -1.08 34.77 -16.88
N TRP A 142 -0.40 33.72 -16.38
CA TRP A 142 -0.74 32.34 -16.69
C TRP A 142 -2.16 31.98 -16.24
N ALA A 143 -2.55 32.37 -15.03
CA ALA A 143 -3.88 32.08 -14.48
C ALA A 143 -5.00 32.95 -15.09
N THR A 144 -4.67 34.15 -15.56
CA THR A 144 -5.61 35.07 -16.22
C THR A 144 -4.97 35.67 -17.48
N PRO A 145 -4.97 34.96 -18.63
CA PRO A 145 -4.29 35.41 -19.84
C PRO A 145 -4.72 36.79 -20.36
N ASN A 146 -5.97 37.19 -20.08
CA ASN A 146 -6.53 38.48 -20.47
C ASN A 146 -6.67 39.47 -19.29
N GLY A 147 -6.17 39.09 -18.11
CA GLY A 147 -6.28 39.90 -16.90
C GLY A 147 -5.12 40.88 -16.77
N LYS A 148 -5.40 42.10 -16.32
CA LYS A 148 -4.35 43.04 -15.93
C LYS A 148 -3.71 42.57 -14.62
N SER A 149 -2.42 42.27 -14.64
CA SER A 149 -1.66 41.92 -13.43
C SER A 149 -1.60 43.12 -12.47
N PRO A 150 -1.87 42.93 -11.17
CA PRO A 150 -1.67 43.96 -10.15
C PRO A 150 -0.17 44.17 -9.85
N PHE A 151 0.69 43.24 -10.28
CA PHE A 151 2.14 43.31 -10.13
C PHE A 151 2.79 43.93 -11.37
N THR A 152 3.77 44.80 -11.14
CA THR A 152 4.60 45.37 -12.21
C THR A 152 5.73 44.41 -12.59
N ALA A 153 6.20 44.46 -13.84
CA ALA A 153 7.31 43.61 -14.29
C ALA A 153 8.65 43.91 -13.59
N THR A 154 8.75 45.08 -12.98
CA THR A 154 9.90 45.55 -12.21
C THR A 154 9.89 45.09 -10.75
N GLU A 155 8.75 44.62 -10.24
CA GLU A 155 8.65 44.03 -8.91
C GLU A 155 9.17 42.59 -8.95
N GLN A 156 10.45 42.42 -8.66
CA GLN A 156 11.10 41.12 -8.61
C GLN A 156 10.94 40.52 -7.20
N GLN A 157 10.63 39.23 -7.14
CA GLN A 157 10.55 38.46 -5.90
C GLN A 157 11.79 37.60 -5.75
N LEU A 158 12.28 37.46 -4.52
CA LEU A 158 13.29 36.46 -4.20
C LEU A 158 12.57 35.12 -4.03
N VAL A 159 12.93 34.14 -4.86
CA VAL A 159 12.31 32.81 -4.85
C VAL A 159 13.32 31.80 -4.30
N VAL A 160 12.92 31.06 -3.26
CA VAL A 160 13.67 29.92 -2.72
C VAL A 160 12.91 28.64 -3.03
N TYR A 161 13.58 27.71 -3.70
CA TYR A 161 13.01 26.44 -4.17
C TYR A 161 13.12 25.38 -3.08
N HIS A 162 12.01 25.15 -2.37
CA HIS A 162 11.89 24.14 -1.32
C HIS A 162 11.27 22.83 -1.80
N ASN A 163 11.01 22.70 -3.11
CA ASN A 163 10.32 21.56 -3.68
C ASN A 163 11.05 20.24 -3.40
N GLN A 164 10.24 19.21 -3.17
CA GLN A 164 10.69 17.82 -3.13
C GLN A 164 10.27 17.10 -4.41
N ILE A 165 10.54 15.80 -4.50
CA ILE A 165 10.37 14.96 -5.70
C ILE A 165 9.08 15.31 -6.46
N TYR A 166 7.92 15.18 -5.81
CA TYR A 166 6.62 15.47 -6.42
C TYR A 166 5.89 16.67 -5.80
N GLU A 167 6.31 17.12 -4.61
CA GLU A 167 5.71 18.26 -3.90
C GLU A 167 6.33 19.58 -4.35
N PRO A 168 5.58 20.50 -4.98
CA PRO A 168 6.05 21.86 -5.15
C PRO A 168 5.96 22.62 -3.83
N ASP A 169 7.05 23.27 -3.47
CA ASP A 169 7.13 24.16 -2.31
C ASP A 169 8.04 25.33 -2.70
N LEU A 170 7.43 26.49 -2.94
CA LEU A 170 8.13 27.73 -3.25
C LEU A 170 7.97 28.70 -2.08
N ARG A 171 9.08 29.23 -1.60
CA ARG A 171 9.06 30.37 -0.67
C ARG A 171 9.36 31.64 -1.45
N VAL A 172 8.38 32.53 -1.48
CA VAL A 172 8.42 33.77 -2.25
C VAL A 172 8.52 34.94 -1.29
N TYR A 173 9.55 35.76 -1.45
CA TYR A 173 9.79 36.93 -0.61
C TYR A 173 9.77 38.21 -1.44
N ARG A 174 9.17 39.26 -0.87
CA ARG A 174 9.16 40.61 -1.42
C ARG A 174 10.00 41.52 -0.56
N VAL A 175 10.64 42.50 -1.20
CA VAL A 175 11.19 43.65 -0.49
C VAL A 175 10.02 44.48 0.04
N ALA A 176 9.94 44.63 1.36
CA ALA A 176 8.92 45.40 2.05
C ALA A 176 9.52 46.67 2.66
N GLN A 177 8.67 47.66 2.92
CA GLN A 177 9.09 48.77 3.76
C GLN A 177 9.36 48.26 5.18
N PRO A 178 10.46 48.70 5.81
CA PRO A 178 10.85 48.16 7.09
C PRO A 178 9.88 48.57 8.19
N GLN A 179 9.55 47.64 9.08
CA GLN A 179 8.84 47.99 10.31
C GLN A 179 9.77 48.64 11.33
N ASN A 180 11.06 48.31 11.26
CA ASN A 180 12.08 48.89 12.13
C ASN A 180 12.85 50.01 11.41
N PRO A 181 12.78 51.27 11.87
CA PRO A 181 13.48 52.39 11.22
C PRO A 181 15.02 52.27 11.21
N THR A 182 15.59 51.34 11.99
CA THR A 182 17.03 51.06 12.00
C THR A 182 17.48 50.06 10.95
N ARG A 183 16.54 49.37 10.28
CA ARG A 183 16.80 48.44 9.18
C ARG A 183 16.21 49.03 7.91
N PRO A 184 17.02 49.40 6.92
CA PRO A 184 16.50 50.08 5.73
C PRO A 184 15.66 49.16 4.83
N LEU A 185 15.84 47.84 4.93
CA LEU A 185 15.17 46.86 4.08
C LEU A 185 14.73 45.63 4.88
N GLU A 186 13.59 45.05 4.48
CA GLU A 186 13.09 43.78 5.01
C GLU A 186 12.60 42.88 3.88
N LEU A 187 12.78 41.56 4.04
CA LEU A 187 12.18 40.55 3.17
C LEU A 187 10.93 39.98 3.84
N ARG A 188 9.74 40.33 3.33
CA ARG A 188 8.47 39.75 3.78
C ARG A 188 8.14 38.53 2.93
N GLN A 189 7.90 37.40 3.58
CA GLN A 189 7.38 36.22 2.90
C GLN A 189 5.91 36.45 2.51
N VAL A 190 5.54 36.07 1.29
CA VAL A 190 4.14 35.99 0.88
C VAL A 190 3.51 34.75 1.53
N THR A 191 2.42 34.94 2.30
CA THR A 191 1.77 33.86 3.05
C THR A 191 0.28 33.74 2.74
N LEU A 192 -0.31 32.56 3.00
CA LEU A 192 -1.72 32.27 2.68
C LEU A 192 -2.75 32.86 3.66
N ASN A 193 -2.33 33.39 4.82
CA ASN A 193 -3.22 33.73 5.95
C ASN A 193 -3.24 35.23 6.29
N GLU A 194 -3.30 36.10 5.28
CA GLU A 194 -3.20 37.56 5.47
C GLU A 194 -4.54 38.31 5.49
N ALA A 195 -5.66 37.63 5.22
CA ALA A 195 -6.97 38.30 5.12
C ALA A 195 -8.01 37.75 6.10
N VAL A 196 -8.79 38.67 6.67
CA VAL A 196 -9.91 38.42 7.60
C VAL A 196 -11.21 38.77 6.88
N ASP A 197 -12.33 38.17 7.28
CA ASP A 197 -13.69 38.45 6.76
C ASP A 197 -13.89 38.24 5.25
N MET A 198 -13.22 37.23 4.70
CA MET A 198 -13.33 36.87 3.28
C MET A 198 -14.49 35.89 2.99
N PRO A 199 -14.99 35.84 1.73
CA PRO A 199 -16.07 34.94 1.33
C PRO A 199 -15.75 33.45 1.54
N ALA A 200 -16.78 32.61 1.50
CA ALA A 200 -16.62 31.17 1.70
C ALA A 200 -15.68 30.54 0.67
N ALA A 201 -15.75 30.97 -0.60
CA ALA A 201 -14.85 30.49 -1.66
C ALA A 201 -13.37 30.80 -1.35
N TYR A 202 -13.07 31.97 -0.78
CA TYR A 202 -11.70 32.29 -0.37
C TYR A 202 -11.23 31.35 0.74
N ARG A 203 -12.05 31.13 1.78
CA ARG A 203 -11.68 30.22 2.89
C ARG A 203 -11.43 28.80 2.39
N ARG A 204 -12.26 28.31 1.46
CA ARG A 204 -12.05 27.02 0.78
C ARG A 204 -10.74 27.00 -0.02
N ALA A 205 -10.41 28.08 -0.72
CA ALA A 205 -9.14 28.21 -1.44
C ALA A 205 -7.94 28.10 -0.50
N ILE A 206 -7.95 28.82 0.63
CA ILE A 206 -6.87 28.73 1.63
C ILE A 206 -6.75 27.31 2.20
N GLU A 207 -7.88 26.65 2.50
CA GLU A 207 -7.90 25.28 3.01
C GLU A 207 -7.32 24.27 2.01
N LEU A 208 -7.72 24.34 0.73
CA LEU A 208 -7.18 23.50 -0.33
C LEU A 208 -5.68 23.76 -0.56
N ALA A 209 -5.27 25.03 -0.60
CA ALA A 209 -3.88 25.42 -0.79
C ALA A 209 -3.00 24.98 0.38
N GLY A 210 -3.50 25.06 1.62
CA GLY A 210 -2.81 24.55 2.81
C GLY A 210 -2.56 23.05 2.78
N ALA A 211 -3.39 22.29 2.07
CA ALA A 211 -3.18 20.86 1.81
C ALA A 211 -2.34 20.57 0.55
N GLY A 212 -1.92 21.61 -0.18
CA GLY A 212 -1.14 21.49 -1.42
C GLY A 212 -1.97 21.20 -2.68
N LEU A 213 -3.30 21.39 -2.65
CA LEU A 213 -4.18 21.31 -3.82
C LEU A 213 -4.26 22.65 -4.55
N TRP A 214 -3.16 23.01 -5.18
CA TRP A 214 -2.96 24.34 -5.75
C TRP A 214 -3.92 24.69 -6.89
N SER A 215 -4.14 23.77 -7.84
CA SER A 215 -5.05 24.04 -8.98
C SER A 215 -6.52 24.15 -8.54
N PRO A 216 -7.07 23.25 -7.70
CA PRO A 216 -8.40 23.44 -7.13
C PRO A 216 -8.51 24.68 -6.23
N ALA A 217 -7.48 25.00 -5.44
CA ALA A 217 -7.45 26.20 -4.63
C ALA A 217 -7.53 27.47 -5.48
N LEU A 218 -6.79 27.52 -6.58
CA LEU A 218 -6.82 28.64 -7.52
C LEU A 218 -8.22 28.83 -8.10
N GLN A 219 -8.93 27.75 -8.45
CA GLN A 219 -10.31 27.81 -8.95
C GLN A 219 -11.27 28.38 -7.90
N GLU A 220 -11.17 27.95 -6.63
CA GLU A 220 -11.96 28.52 -5.54
C GLU A 220 -11.61 30.00 -5.30
N PHE A 221 -10.34 30.38 -5.40
CA PHE A 221 -9.94 31.78 -5.28
C PHE A 221 -10.54 32.62 -6.40
N GLN A 222 -10.53 32.12 -7.65
CA GLN A 222 -11.17 32.80 -8.79
C GLN A 222 -12.66 33.04 -8.55
N ARG A 223 -13.39 32.07 -7.99
CA ARG A 223 -14.79 32.24 -7.56
C ARG A 223 -14.91 33.33 -6.49
N ALA A 224 -14.02 33.35 -5.49
CA ALA A 224 -14.02 34.38 -4.46
C ALA A 224 -13.84 35.79 -5.05
N ARG A 225 -12.99 35.96 -6.06
CA ARG A 225 -12.82 37.25 -6.75
C ARG A 225 -14.08 37.69 -7.49
N GLN A 226 -14.82 36.74 -8.06
CA GLN A 226 -16.11 37.00 -8.69
C GLN A 226 -17.17 37.42 -7.65
N GLU A 227 -17.24 36.72 -6.51
CA GLU A 227 -18.14 37.07 -5.38
C GLU A 227 -17.87 38.46 -4.82
N LEU A 228 -16.60 38.90 -4.82
CA LEU A 228 -16.19 40.24 -4.40
C LEU A 228 -16.42 41.32 -5.47
N GLY A 229 -17.01 40.97 -6.62
CA GLY A 229 -17.46 41.92 -7.64
C GLY A 229 -16.33 42.70 -8.32
N GLY A 230 -15.11 42.13 -8.40
CA GLY A 230 -13.98 42.79 -9.04
C GLY A 230 -13.47 44.05 -8.34
N ARG A 231 -13.81 44.25 -7.05
CA ARG A 231 -13.22 45.31 -6.21
C ARG A 231 -11.69 45.17 -6.18
N ASN A 232 -10.99 46.30 -6.06
CA ASN A 232 -9.55 46.30 -5.81
C ASN A 232 -9.27 45.57 -4.50
N LEU A 233 -8.75 44.35 -4.62
CA LEU A 233 -8.32 43.57 -3.47
C LEU A 233 -7.06 44.19 -2.88
N ALA A 234 -6.86 44.00 -1.57
CA ALA A 234 -5.60 44.37 -0.94
C ALA A 234 -4.44 43.65 -1.63
N LEU A 235 -3.28 44.30 -1.74
CA LEU A 235 -2.12 43.73 -2.44
C LEU A 235 -1.70 42.37 -1.85
N SER A 236 -1.79 42.19 -0.53
CA SER A 236 -1.55 40.90 0.14
C SER A 236 -2.45 39.78 -0.36
N VAL A 237 -3.70 40.08 -0.68
CA VAL A 237 -4.68 39.11 -1.21
C VAL A 237 -4.35 38.76 -2.66
N GLU A 238 -3.95 39.74 -3.46
CA GLU A 238 -3.47 39.47 -4.82
C GLU A 238 -2.16 38.66 -4.80
N GLU A 239 -1.27 38.90 -3.84
CA GLU A 239 -0.04 38.11 -3.65
C GLU A 239 -0.34 36.64 -3.34
N GLN A 240 -1.34 36.36 -2.51
CA GLN A 240 -1.82 35.00 -2.25
C GLN A 240 -2.33 34.32 -3.51
N TYR A 241 -3.12 35.04 -4.31
CA TYR A 241 -3.58 34.55 -5.61
C TYR A 241 -2.39 34.22 -6.52
N GLY A 242 -1.41 35.12 -6.61
CA GLY A 242 -0.18 34.91 -7.39
C GLY A 242 0.64 33.72 -6.89
N LEU A 243 0.75 33.53 -5.58
CA LEU A 243 1.43 32.40 -4.97
C LEU A 243 0.74 31.07 -5.30
N MET A 244 -0.60 31.01 -5.18
CA MET A 244 -1.38 29.84 -5.57
C MET A 244 -1.26 29.56 -7.06
N ALA A 245 -1.33 30.59 -7.90
CA ALA A 245 -1.17 30.47 -9.34
C ALA A 245 0.22 29.92 -9.72
N ALA A 246 1.28 30.34 -9.02
CA ALA A 246 2.63 29.86 -9.26
C ALA A 246 2.76 28.37 -8.96
N HIS A 247 2.21 27.90 -7.83
CA HIS A 247 2.22 26.49 -7.49
C HIS A 247 1.31 25.65 -8.40
N ALA A 248 0.11 26.15 -8.72
CA ALA A 248 -0.84 25.50 -9.62
C ALA A 248 -0.26 25.29 -11.02
N ARG A 249 0.48 26.30 -11.52
CA ARG A 249 1.21 26.17 -12.78
C ARG A 249 2.19 25.01 -12.75
N ILE A 250 3.00 24.90 -11.68
CA ILE A 250 3.99 23.83 -11.55
C ILE A 250 3.32 22.45 -11.46
N THR A 251 2.29 22.29 -10.63
CA THR A 251 1.58 21.00 -10.53
C THR A 251 0.90 20.64 -11.85
N SER A 252 0.24 21.59 -12.51
CA SER A 252 -0.45 21.37 -13.77
C SER A 252 0.52 21.00 -14.90
N GLU A 253 1.64 21.71 -15.03
CA GLU A 253 2.67 21.40 -16.03
C GLU A 253 3.24 19.99 -15.80
N ARG A 254 3.54 19.62 -14.54
CA ARG A 254 4.01 18.27 -14.20
C ARG A 254 2.97 17.19 -14.49
N ALA A 255 1.71 17.45 -14.16
CA ALA A 255 0.61 16.53 -14.44
C ALA A 255 0.37 16.34 -15.94
N GLN A 256 0.70 17.32 -16.77
CA GLN A 256 0.58 17.24 -18.23
C GLN A 256 1.79 16.56 -18.89
N GLN A 257 2.99 16.70 -18.31
CA GLN A 257 4.21 16.09 -18.84
C GLN A 257 4.10 14.56 -18.97
N PRO A 258 4.39 14.00 -20.16
CA PRO A 258 4.39 12.56 -20.36
C PRO A 258 5.28 11.84 -19.33
N GLN A 259 4.77 10.78 -18.73
CA GLN A 259 5.50 9.94 -17.79
C GLN A 259 5.58 8.52 -18.33
N THR A 260 6.76 7.90 -18.24
CA THR A 260 6.95 6.48 -18.63
C THR A 260 6.24 5.53 -17.66
N ASP A 261 6.14 5.91 -16.39
CA ASP A 261 5.44 5.14 -15.36
C ASP A 261 4.00 5.66 -15.18
N SER A 262 3.01 4.84 -15.55
CA SER A 262 1.58 5.15 -15.41
C SER A 262 1.14 5.35 -13.96
N GLY A 263 1.76 4.67 -12.98
CA GLY A 263 1.49 4.89 -11.57
C GLY A 263 1.92 6.28 -11.12
N ILE A 264 3.10 6.73 -11.55
CA ILE A 264 3.59 8.10 -11.30
C ILE A 264 2.74 9.13 -12.05
N ARG A 265 2.27 8.83 -13.27
CA ARG A 265 1.34 9.71 -14.00
C ARG A 265 0.08 9.98 -13.20
N ILE A 266 -0.56 8.93 -12.68
CA ILE A 266 -1.74 9.05 -11.84
C ILE A 266 -1.41 9.84 -10.56
N LEU A 267 -0.31 9.53 -9.88
CA LEU A 267 0.14 10.28 -8.71
C LEU A 267 0.23 11.80 -8.97
N LEU A 268 0.82 12.21 -10.09
CA LEU A 268 0.95 13.63 -10.45
C LEU A 268 -0.40 14.30 -10.74
N LEU A 269 -1.33 13.59 -11.39
CA LEU A 269 -2.71 14.07 -11.57
C LEU A 269 -3.42 14.28 -10.23
N LEU A 270 -3.21 13.39 -9.26
CA LEU A 270 -3.78 13.51 -7.91
C LEU A 270 -3.15 14.67 -7.12
N ILE A 271 -1.84 14.89 -7.27
CA ILE A 271 -1.15 16.04 -6.64
C ILE A 271 -1.70 17.37 -7.18
N ASP A 272 -2.00 17.43 -8.48
CA ASP A 272 -2.62 18.59 -9.12
C ASP A 272 -4.13 18.71 -8.86
N GLY A 273 -4.77 17.68 -8.28
CA GLY A 273 -6.21 17.68 -8.01
C GLY A 273 -7.09 17.37 -9.23
N GLN A 274 -6.54 16.77 -10.28
CA GLN A 274 -7.28 16.30 -11.45
C GLN A 274 -7.92 14.92 -11.20
N TRP A 275 -8.78 14.84 -10.19
CA TRP A 275 -9.38 13.58 -9.69
C TRP A 275 -10.12 12.80 -10.78
N SER A 276 -10.93 13.49 -11.58
CA SER A 276 -11.77 12.90 -12.62
C SER A 276 -10.91 12.35 -13.78
N THR A 277 -9.90 13.11 -14.21
CA THR A 277 -8.93 12.66 -15.22
C THR A 277 -8.17 11.41 -14.74
N ALA A 278 -7.70 11.41 -13.50
CA ALA A 278 -7.00 10.27 -12.92
C ALA A 278 -7.90 9.02 -12.84
N LEU A 279 -9.14 9.18 -12.37
CA LEU A 279 -10.09 8.08 -12.25
C LEU A 279 -10.48 7.52 -13.62
N LYS A 280 -10.67 8.39 -14.62
CA LYS A 280 -10.94 8.00 -16.00
C LYS A 280 -9.79 7.19 -16.58
N GLN A 281 -8.54 7.63 -16.46
CA GLN A 281 -7.38 6.89 -16.97
C GLN A 281 -7.24 5.51 -16.33
N LEU A 282 -7.56 5.40 -15.04
CA LEU A 282 -7.54 4.13 -14.33
C LEU A 282 -8.62 3.16 -14.84
N ARG A 283 -9.83 3.67 -15.12
CA ARG A 283 -10.93 2.88 -15.69
C ARG A 283 -10.65 2.46 -17.15
N ASP A 284 -10.14 3.37 -17.95
CA ASP A 284 -9.89 3.15 -19.38
C ASP A 284 -8.71 2.18 -19.62
N THR A 285 -7.82 1.99 -18.65
CA THR A 285 -6.66 1.08 -18.79
C THR A 285 -6.43 0.24 -17.52
N PRO A 286 -7.24 -0.81 -17.27
CA PRO A 286 -7.16 -1.61 -16.04
C PRO A 286 -5.78 -2.21 -15.75
N ALA A 287 -4.97 -2.46 -16.80
CA ALA A 287 -3.61 -2.96 -16.67
C ALA A 287 -2.67 -2.05 -15.84
N ILE A 288 -3.00 -0.76 -15.66
CA ILE A 288 -2.18 0.16 -14.85
C ILE A 288 -2.50 0.09 -13.35
N ALA A 289 -3.60 -0.56 -12.95
CA ALA A 289 -4.07 -0.55 -11.56
C ALA A 289 -3.00 -1.01 -10.56
N GLY A 290 -2.23 -2.06 -10.90
CA GLY A 290 -1.14 -2.55 -10.03
C GLY A 290 -0.02 -1.51 -9.83
N LYS A 291 0.31 -0.74 -10.87
CA LYS A 291 1.29 0.35 -10.78
C LYS A 291 0.77 1.51 -9.95
N VAL A 292 -0.52 1.82 -10.09
CA VAL A 292 -1.19 2.86 -9.28
C VAL A 292 -1.23 2.47 -7.81
N ALA A 293 -1.60 1.23 -7.49
CA ALA A 293 -1.57 0.69 -6.14
C ALA A 293 -0.17 0.84 -5.51
N ALA A 294 0.87 0.39 -6.22
CA ALA A 294 2.25 0.49 -5.77
C ALA A 294 2.68 1.96 -5.55
N ALA A 295 2.30 2.88 -6.43
CA ALA A 295 2.61 4.30 -6.29
C ALA A 295 1.94 4.93 -5.06
N LEU A 296 0.66 4.60 -4.80
CA LEU A 296 -0.10 5.11 -3.66
C LEU A 296 0.41 4.54 -2.33
N GLN A 297 0.82 3.26 -2.30
CA GLN A 297 1.44 2.65 -1.12
C GLN A 297 2.82 3.23 -0.84
N ARG A 298 3.59 3.54 -1.89
CA ARG A 298 4.95 4.10 -1.74
C ARG A 298 4.93 5.57 -1.33
N TYR A 299 3.92 6.33 -1.79
CA TYR A 299 3.88 7.77 -1.63
C TYR A 299 2.55 8.32 -1.05
N PRO A 300 2.02 7.74 0.04
CA PRO A 300 0.71 8.13 0.57
C PRO A 300 0.70 9.58 1.06
N TYR A 301 1.82 10.07 1.58
CA TYR A 301 1.95 11.41 2.16
C TYR A 301 1.73 12.56 1.17
N PHE A 302 1.95 12.34 -0.14
CA PHE A 302 1.66 13.37 -1.14
C PHE A 302 0.17 13.46 -1.45
N VAL A 303 -0.61 12.38 -1.29
CA VAL A 303 -2.00 12.35 -1.76
C VAL A 303 -3.00 12.44 -0.60
N GLN A 304 -2.71 11.82 0.54
CA GLN A 304 -3.67 11.75 1.65
C GLN A 304 -4.13 13.13 2.17
N PRO A 305 -3.24 14.11 2.45
CA PRO A 305 -3.68 15.41 2.94
C PRO A 305 -4.58 16.14 1.93
N ARG A 306 -4.26 15.97 0.63
CA ARG A 306 -4.99 16.55 -0.48
C ARG A 306 -6.39 15.97 -0.57
N VAL A 307 -6.52 14.65 -0.61
CA VAL A 307 -7.82 13.98 -0.67
C VAL A 307 -8.68 14.33 0.55
N ASN A 308 -8.11 14.35 1.75
CA ASN A 308 -8.81 14.75 2.96
C ASN A 308 -9.37 16.19 2.85
N ALA A 309 -8.57 17.14 2.34
CA ALA A 309 -9.00 18.50 2.13
C ALA A 309 -10.07 18.61 1.03
N ALA A 310 -9.91 17.91 -0.10
CA ALA A 310 -10.89 17.92 -1.19
C ALA A 310 -12.26 17.38 -0.74
N VAL A 311 -12.27 16.27 -0.01
CA VAL A 311 -13.50 15.69 0.57
C VAL A 311 -14.12 16.65 1.57
N LYS A 312 -13.33 17.26 2.45
CA LYS A 312 -13.85 18.22 3.44
C LYS A 312 -14.46 19.48 2.81
N VAL A 313 -13.83 19.99 1.75
CA VAL A 313 -14.17 21.30 1.17
C VAL A 313 -15.31 21.23 0.15
N ASN A 314 -15.32 20.21 -0.71
CA ASN A 314 -16.24 20.17 -1.87
C ASN A 314 -16.98 18.83 -2.03
N GLN A 315 -16.67 17.81 -1.21
CA GLN A 315 -17.29 16.47 -1.23
C GLN A 315 -17.53 15.92 -2.65
N THR A 316 -16.59 16.12 -3.58
CA THR A 316 -16.79 15.63 -4.95
C THR A 316 -16.78 14.10 -4.95
N GLU A 317 -17.55 13.52 -5.87
CA GLU A 317 -17.64 12.07 -6.00
C GLU A 317 -16.25 11.45 -6.23
N GLU A 318 -15.45 12.03 -7.13
CA GLU A 318 -14.14 11.46 -7.46
C GLU A 318 -13.15 11.59 -6.31
N ALA A 319 -13.16 12.70 -5.56
CA ALA A 319 -12.30 12.83 -4.37
C ALA A 319 -12.69 11.81 -3.29
N THR A 320 -14.00 11.55 -3.15
CA THR A 320 -14.51 10.55 -2.20
C THR A 320 -14.09 9.12 -2.60
N VAL A 321 -14.17 8.80 -3.89
CA VAL A 321 -13.69 7.51 -4.44
C VAL A 321 -12.18 7.36 -4.23
N TRP A 322 -11.37 8.39 -4.53
CA TRP A 322 -9.93 8.36 -4.26
C TRP A 322 -9.61 8.22 -2.77
N GLY A 323 -10.41 8.81 -1.88
CA GLY A 323 -10.30 8.61 -0.43
C GLY A 323 -10.52 7.16 -0.03
N ALA A 324 -11.52 6.50 -0.61
CA ALA A 324 -11.76 5.07 -0.38
C ALA A 324 -10.64 4.20 -0.97
N ILE A 325 -10.09 4.55 -2.14
CA ILE A 325 -8.94 3.83 -2.74
C ILE A 325 -7.68 3.94 -1.85
N LEU A 326 -7.41 5.10 -1.25
CA LEU A 326 -6.29 5.25 -0.31
C LEU A 326 -6.48 4.41 0.95
N GLU A 327 -7.70 4.38 1.52
CA GLU A 327 -8.03 3.52 2.64
C GLU A 327 -7.94 2.04 2.29
N LEU A 328 -8.30 1.64 1.07
CA LEU A 328 -8.17 0.26 0.58
C LEU A 328 -6.72 -0.22 0.70
N TYR A 329 -5.77 0.61 0.24
CA TYR A 329 -4.36 0.22 0.26
C TYR A 329 -3.67 0.38 1.62
N ARG A 330 -4.26 1.14 2.55
CA ARG A 330 -3.74 1.35 3.91
C ARG A 330 -4.32 0.35 4.91
N ASP A 331 -5.65 0.28 4.97
CA ASP A 331 -6.40 -0.40 6.03
C ASP A 331 -7.09 -1.66 5.50
N GLY A 332 -7.46 -1.70 4.22
CA GLY A 332 -8.09 -2.85 3.56
C GLY A 332 -9.49 -2.54 3.02
N TYR A 333 -10.05 -3.48 2.27
CA TYR A 333 -11.31 -3.31 1.54
C TYR A 333 -12.51 -2.97 2.44
N ARG A 334 -12.63 -3.61 3.60
CA ARG A 334 -13.72 -3.34 4.55
C ARG A 334 -13.67 -1.92 5.09
N ALA A 335 -12.49 -1.47 5.53
CA ALA A 335 -12.30 -0.11 6.01
C ALA A 335 -12.62 0.91 4.91
N ALA A 336 -12.17 0.66 3.67
CA ALA A 336 -12.47 1.51 2.52
C ALA A 336 -13.98 1.59 2.22
N ARG A 337 -14.68 0.46 2.30
CA ARG A 337 -16.13 0.37 2.10
C ARG A 337 -16.90 1.12 3.20
N GLU A 338 -16.56 0.88 4.45
CA GLU A 338 -17.16 1.58 5.59
C GLU A 338 -16.88 3.10 5.53
N GLY A 339 -15.66 3.48 5.18
CA GLY A 339 -15.27 4.87 4.99
C GLY A 339 -16.04 5.53 3.85
N LEU A 340 -16.24 4.81 2.74
CA LEU A 340 -17.09 5.26 1.64
C LEU A 340 -18.53 5.47 2.09
N ALA A 341 -19.14 4.49 2.77
CA ALA A 341 -20.52 4.56 3.26
C ALA A 341 -20.74 5.71 4.27
N LYS A 342 -19.73 6.05 5.09
CA LYS A 342 -19.77 7.19 6.01
C LYS A 342 -19.70 8.54 5.30
N ARG A 343 -18.94 8.63 4.19
CA ARG A 343 -18.73 9.88 3.44
C ARG A 343 -19.84 10.15 2.43
N GLN A 344 -20.42 9.11 1.84
CA GLN A 344 -21.44 9.22 0.81
C GLN A 344 -22.24 7.91 0.70
N GLN A 345 -23.36 7.92 -0.02
CA GLN A 345 -24.13 6.71 -0.29
C GLN A 345 -23.28 5.65 -1.01
N GLU A 346 -23.26 4.43 -0.48
CA GLU A 346 -22.66 3.27 -1.13
C GLU A 346 -23.47 2.96 -2.41
N THR A 347 -22.82 2.98 -3.57
CA THR A 347 -23.42 2.61 -4.85
C THR A 347 -22.67 1.41 -5.45
N SER A 348 -23.38 0.58 -6.21
CA SER A 348 -22.78 -0.61 -6.86
C SER A 348 -21.60 -0.25 -7.76
N GLU A 349 -21.63 0.91 -8.44
CA GLU A 349 -20.52 1.39 -9.26
C GLU A 349 -19.27 1.67 -8.41
N ARG A 350 -19.40 2.37 -7.28
CA ARG A 350 -18.25 2.71 -6.42
C ARG A 350 -17.66 1.47 -5.75
N LEU A 351 -18.50 0.53 -5.35
CA LEU A 351 -18.06 -0.77 -4.84
C LEU A 351 -17.31 -1.56 -5.90
N ALA A 352 -17.80 -1.57 -7.14
CA ALA A 352 -17.14 -2.24 -8.25
C ALA A 352 -15.72 -1.69 -8.46
N ILE A 353 -15.54 -0.36 -8.42
CA ILE A 353 -14.21 0.28 -8.50
C ILE A 353 -13.30 -0.22 -7.38
N LEU A 354 -13.76 -0.24 -6.12
CA LEU A 354 -12.94 -0.70 -5.00
C LEU A 354 -12.56 -2.19 -5.14
N GLN A 355 -13.47 -3.03 -5.63
CA GLN A 355 -13.17 -4.44 -5.88
C GLN A 355 -12.17 -4.62 -7.02
N GLU A 356 -12.31 -3.85 -8.10
CA GLU A 356 -11.41 -3.87 -9.26
C GLU A 356 -10.02 -3.37 -8.92
N LEU A 357 -9.92 -2.38 -8.03
CA LEU A 357 -8.65 -1.78 -7.61
C LEU A 357 -7.96 -2.51 -6.47
N ASP A 358 -8.61 -3.50 -5.84
CA ASP A 358 -7.89 -4.41 -4.97
C ASP A 358 -7.09 -5.43 -5.80
N VAL A 359 -5.97 -4.97 -6.37
CA VAL A 359 -5.14 -5.70 -7.33
C VAL A 359 -3.83 -6.22 -6.74
N LEU A 360 -3.56 -5.95 -5.47
CA LEU A 360 -2.34 -6.44 -4.82
C LEU A 360 -2.39 -7.98 -4.78
N PRO A 361 -1.26 -8.68 -4.91
CA PRO A 361 -1.27 -10.12 -4.66
C PRO A 361 -1.62 -10.40 -3.20
N LEU A 362 -2.15 -11.60 -2.91
CA LEU A 362 -2.12 -12.11 -1.54
C LEU A 362 -0.65 -12.33 -1.15
N ALA A 363 -0.29 -12.03 0.09
CA ALA A 363 1.02 -12.35 0.64
C ALA A 363 1.22 -13.88 0.67
N THR A 364 0.16 -14.60 1.02
CA THR A 364 0.13 -16.06 0.98
C THR A 364 -0.36 -16.55 -0.39
N ARG A 365 0.45 -17.37 -1.07
CA ARG A 365 0.03 -18.06 -2.29
C ARG A 365 -0.78 -19.30 -1.94
N VAL A 366 -2.07 -19.26 -2.21
CA VAL A 366 -2.96 -20.41 -2.06
C VAL A 366 -2.85 -21.32 -3.28
N THR A 367 -2.69 -22.62 -3.04
CA THR A 367 -2.55 -23.66 -4.09
C THR A 367 -3.72 -24.62 -4.10
N ALA A 368 -4.43 -24.76 -2.98
CA ALA A 368 -5.67 -25.53 -2.89
C ALA A 368 -6.56 -25.01 -1.75
N LEU A 369 -7.84 -25.31 -1.84
CA LEU A 369 -8.81 -25.11 -0.75
C LEU A 369 -9.43 -26.45 -0.37
N PHE A 370 -9.80 -26.57 0.89
CA PHE A 370 -10.56 -27.68 1.43
C PHE A 370 -11.76 -27.13 2.21
N GLY A 371 -12.94 -27.71 2.01
CA GLY A 371 -14.15 -27.29 2.71
C GLY A 371 -15.22 -28.36 2.84
N GLU A 372 -16.15 -28.13 3.76
CA GLU A 372 -17.35 -28.93 3.97
C GLU A 372 -18.47 -28.46 3.03
N VAL A 373 -19.15 -29.38 2.36
CA VAL A 373 -20.19 -29.09 1.38
C VAL A 373 -21.56 -29.40 1.97
N SER A 374 -22.49 -28.47 1.79
CA SER A 374 -23.89 -28.63 2.17
C SER A 374 -24.84 -28.08 1.09
N PRO A 375 -26.08 -28.57 0.98
CA PRO A 375 -27.07 -28.00 0.08
C PRO A 375 -27.41 -26.55 0.45
N TRP A 376 -27.45 -25.66 -0.54
CA TRP A 376 -27.84 -24.26 -0.35
C TRP A 376 -29.22 -23.98 -0.94
N ASN A 377 -30.19 -23.66 -0.06
CA ASN A 377 -31.55 -23.26 -0.46
C ASN A 377 -31.88 -21.81 -0.05
N GLY A 378 -30.86 -21.02 0.32
CA GLY A 378 -31.02 -19.66 0.82
C GLY A 378 -31.06 -18.59 -0.28
N ASN A 379 -31.19 -17.32 0.14
CA ASN A 379 -31.18 -16.17 -0.77
C ASN A 379 -29.81 -16.03 -1.46
N LEU A 380 -29.80 -15.88 -2.79
CA LEU A 380 -28.57 -15.69 -3.57
C LEU A 380 -27.97 -14.27 -3.42
N GLU A 381 -28.72 -13.31 -2.90
CA GLU A 381 -28.24 -11.93 -2.69
C GLU A 381 -27.27 -11.77 -1.52
N VAL A 382 -27.10 -12.80 -0.68
CA VAL A 382 -26.17 -12.76 0.47
C VAL A 382 -24.71 -12.93 0.05
N TRP A 383 -24.46 -13.31 -1.20
CA TRP A 383 -23.13 -13.59 -1.74
C TRP A 383 -22.48 -12.33 -2.28
N ASP A 384 -21.16 -12.20 -2.08
CA ASP A 384 -20.44 -10.96 -2.39
C ASP A 384 -20.20 -10.78 -3.91
N LEU A 385 -20.22 -11.87 -4.68
CA LEU A 385 -20.10 -11.86 -6.13
C LEU A 385 -21.41 -12.32 -6.81
N PRO A 386 -21.69 -11.86 -8.04
CA PRO A 386 -22.85 -12.33 -8.80
C PRO A 386 -22.78 -13.85 -9.04
N SER A 387 -23.80 -14.60 -8.60
CA SER A 387 -23.86 -16.06 -8.72
C SER A 387 -24.22 -16.57 -10.12
N GLY A 388 -24.85 -15.73 -10.95
CA GLY A 388 -25.40 -16.14 -12.24
C GLY A 388 -26.64 -17.03 -12.11
N SER A 389 -27.01 -17.69 -13.20
CA SER A 389 -28.17 -18.60 -13.28
C SER A 389 -27.78 -20.05 -13.02
N LEU A 390 -28.66 -20.80 -12.35
CA LEU A 390 -28.50 -22.23 -12.11
C LEU A 390 -28.63 -23.03 -13.43
N PRO A 391 -27.63 -23.85 -13.81
CA PRO A 391 -27.75 -24.72 -14.98
C PRO A 391 -28.86 -25.77 -14.86
N PRO A 392 -29.46 -26.22 -15.97
CA PRO A 392 -30.48 -27.27 -15.95
C PRO A 392 -29.95 -28.57 -15.34
N GLY A 393 -30.69 -29.15 -14.39
CA GLY A 393 -30.31 -30.41 -13.72
C GLY A 393 -29.34 -30.26 -12.55
N GLU A 394 -28.80 -29.05 -12.31
CA GLU A 394 -27.93 -28.78 -11.17
C GLU A 394 -28.73 -28.23 -9.97
N THR A 395 -28.09 -28.23 -8.80
CA THR A 395 -28.56 -27.55 -7.60
C THR A 395 -27.44 -26.73 -6.96
N TRP A 396 -27.79 -25.86 -6.01
CA TRP A 396 -26.85 -25.00 -5.31
C TRP A 396 -26.27 -25.71 -4.10
N TYR A 397 -24.96 -25.54 -3.91
CA TYR A 397 -24.21 -26.03 -2.76
C TYR A 397 -23.43 -24.87 -2.13
N GLU A 398 -23.34 -24.88 -0.82
CA GLU A 398 -22.41 -24.05 -0.06
C GLU A 398 -21.21 -24.91 0.35
N VAL A 399 -20.02 -24.38 0.09
CA VAL A 399 -18.75 -24.93 0.58
C VAL A 399 -18.23 -24.02 1.69
N GLU A 400 -18.30 -24.47 2.93
CA GLU A 400 -17.67 -23.81 4.08
C GLU A 400 -16.18 -24.15 4.05
N VAL A 401 -15.33 -23.17 3.71
CA VAL A 401 -13.88 -23.40 3.62
C VAL A 401 -13.33 -23.61 5.02
N MET A 402 -12.58 -24.69 5.21
CA MET A 402 -12.02 -25.06 6.50
C MET A 402 -10.51 -24.82 6.56
N ALA A 403 -9.84 -25.02 5.43
CA ALA A 403 -8.42 -24.77 5.32
C ALA A 403 -7.99 -24.47 3.88
N LEU A 404 -6.86 -23.77 3.78
CA LEU A 404 -6.22 -23.41 2.53
C LEU A 404 -4.79 -23.96 2.53
N GLN A 405 -4.41 -24.58 1.43
CA GLN A 405 -3.05 -25.05 1.21
C GLN A 405 -2.21 -23.90 0.70
N THR A 406 -1.07 -23.66 1.35
CA THR A 406 -0.06 -22.70 0.93
C THR A 406 1.16 -23.42 0.38
N ALA A 407 2.21 -22.69 0.00
CA ALA A 407 3.45 -23.31 -0.47
C ALA A 407 4.17 -24.16 0.61
N ALA A 408 3.89 -23.94 1.89
CA ALA A 408 4.61 -24.57 3.01
C ALA A 408 3.73 -25.49 3.87
N GLU A 409 2.44 -25.19 4.03
CA GLU A 409 1.56 -25.93 4.94
C GLU A 409 0.07 -25.70 4.66
N TRP A 410 -0.78 -26.44 5.37
CA TRP A 410 -2.21 -26.16 5.46
C TRP A 410 -2.47 -25.12 6.54
N GLU A 411 -3.12 -24.02 6.20
CA GLU A 411 -3.59 -23.01 7.15
C GLU A 411 -5.09 -23.19 7.38
N THR A 412 -5.49 -23.32 8.64
CA THR A 412 -6.90 -23.42 9.03
C THR A 412 -7.53 -22.05 9.10
N GLU A 413 -8.79 -21.92 8.66
CA GLU A 413 -9.52 -20.67 8.76
C GLU A 413 -9.76 -20.25 10.23
N PRO A 414 -9.83 -18.95 10.54
CA PRO A 414 -9.82 -17.82 9.60
C PRO A 414 -8.42 -17.36 9.15
N ILE A 415 -8.29 -16.94 7.89
CA ILE A 415 -7.04 -16.31 7.39
C ILE A 415 -7.21 -14.79 7.39
N ALA A 416 -6.60 -14.13 8.38
CA ALA A 416 -6.76 -12.70 8.63
C ALA A 416 -6.46 -11.81 7.40
N GLU A 417 -5.54 -12.23 6.53
CA GLU A 417 -5.27 -11.52 5.28
C GLU A 417 -6.53 -11.41 4.41
N LEU A 418 -7.26 -12.50 4.21
CA LEU A 418 -8.42 -12.57 3.30
C LEU A 418 -9.52 -11.60 3.72
N GLY A 419 -9.74 -11.43 5.04
CA GLY A 419 -10.73 -10.50 5.58
C GLY A 419 -10.44 -9.02 5.28
N ARG A 420 -9.20 -8.69 4.90
CA ARG A 420 -8.79 -7.34 4.49
C ARG A 420 -8.94 -7.11 2.98
N ARG A 421 -9.21 -8.15 2.20
CA ARG A 421 -9.25 -8.09 0.74
C ARG A 421 -10.69 -7.98 0.23
N SER A 422 -10.82 -7.54 -1.01
CA SER A 422 -12.08 -7.54 -1.73
C SER A 422 -12.47 -8.97 -2.11
N PRO A 423 -13.77 -9.29 -2.19
CA PRO A 423 -14.24 -10.59 -2.64
C PRO A 423 -13.60 -11.01 -3.96
N ARG A 424 -13.50 -10.09 -4.93
CA ARG A 424 -12.86 -10.35 -6.23
C ARG A 424 -11.36 -10.61 -6.14
N ALA A 425 -10.66 -10.02 -5.17
CA ALA A 425 -9.26 -10.32 -4.90
C ALA A 425 -9.09 -11.70 -4.26
N VAL A 426 -9.96 -12.07 -3.31
CA VAL A 426 -9.99 -13.41 -2.70
C VAL A 426 -10.29 -14.47 -3.76
N TRP A 427 -11.30 -14.28 -4.60
CA TRP A 427 -11.65 -15.19 -5.70
C TRP A 427 -10.45 -15.54 -6.59
N ARG A 428 -9.71 -14.50 -7.03
CA ARG A 428 -8.49 -14.65 -7.84
C ARG A 428 -7.34 -15.27 -7.06
N GLY A 429 -7.19 -14.88 -5.79
CA GLY A 429 -6.17 -15.43 -4.90
C GLY A 429 -6.33 -16.92 -4.64
N LEU A 430 -7.57 -17.42 -4.65
CA LEU A 430 -7.91 -18.84 -4.56
C LEU A 430 -7.82 -19.57 -5.92
N GLY A 431 -7.55 -18.86 -7.02
CA GLY A 431 -7.47 -19.42 -8.37
C GLY A 431 -8.81 -19.81 -9.01
N LEU A 432 -9.93 -19.37 -8.40
CA LEU A 432 -11.28 -19.74 -8.85
C LEU A 432 -11.72 -19.03 -10.14
N ASP A 433 -10.99 -17.99 -10.57
CA ASP A 433 -11.15 -17.33 -11.87
C ASP A 433 -10.56 -18.14 -13.03
N ALA A 434 -9.44 -18.83 -12.78
CA ALA A 434 -8.80 -19.70 -13.76
C ALA A 434 -9.42 -21.11 -13.77
N ASN A 435 -9.73 -21.64 -12.58
CA ASN A 435 -10.36 -22.94 -12.41
C ASN A 435 -11.30 -22.94 -11.20
N GLY A 436 -12.60 -22.74 -11.47
CA GLY A 436 -13.63 -22.83 -10.44
C GLY A 436 -14.12 -24.25 -10.14
N ALA A 437 -13.51 -25.29 -10.71
CA ALA A 437 -13.93 -26.66 -10.48
C ALA A 437 -13.46 -27.16 -9.10
N LEU A 438 -14.37 -27.71 -8.32
CA LEU A 438 -14.10 -28.33 -7.02
C LEU A 438 -14.49 -29.80 -7.10
N ALA A 439 -13.57 -30.71 -6.77
CA ALA A 439 -13.90 -32.11 -6.57
C ALA A 439 -14.64 -32.24 -5.24
N ALA A 440 -15.90 -32.67 -5.30
CA ALA A 440 -16.65 -33.10 -4.13
C ALA A 440 -16.51 -34.61 -3.96
N THR A 441 -16.33 -35.09 -2.73
CA THR A 441 -16.30 -36.51 -2.43
C THR A 441 -17.20 -36.83 -1.24
N THR A 442 -17.83 -37.99 -1.31
CA THR A 442 -18.55 -38.63 -0.21
C THR A 442 -18.16 -40.10 -0.18
N VAL A 443 -18.42 -40.78 0.93
CA VAL A 443 -18.16 -42.21 1.09
C VAL A 443 -19.51 -42.91 1.18
N ASP A 444 -19.74 -43.91 0.33
CA ASP A 444 -21.00 -44.66 0.36
C ASP A 444 -21.08 -45.67 1.51
N ALA A 445 -22.21 -46.35 1.64
CA ALA A 445 -22.48 -47.31 2.72
C ALA A 445 -21.47 -48.46 2.76
N ASP A 446 -20.86 -48.80 1.62
CA ASP A 446 -19.86 -49.85 1.48
C ASP A 446 -18.42 -49.32 1.65
N GLY A 447 -18.26 -48.01 1.84
CA GLY A 447 -16.98 -47.39 2.08
C GLY A 447 -16.26 -46.90 0.82
N PHE A 448 -16.90 -46.95 -0.35
CA PHE A 448 -16.29 -46.47 -1.59
C PHE A 448 -16.45 -44.96 -1.72
N ALA A 449 -15.36 -44.27 -2.07
CA ALA A 449 -15.39 -42.87 -2.40
C ALA A 449 -16.19 -42.62 -3.68
N ARG A 450 -17.26 -41.83 -3.59
CA ARG A 450 -18.02 -41.29 -4.72
C ARG A 450 -17.61 -39.85 -4.93
N GLY A 451 -16.98 -39.59 -6.08
CA GLY A 451 -16.60 -38.25 -6.51
C GLY A 451 -17.68 -37.60 -7.38
N ALA A 452 -17.83 -36.30 -7.25
CA ALA A 452 -18.58 -35.46 -8.18
C ALA A 452 -17.83 -34.14 -8.39
N LEU A 453 -18.23 -33.41 -9.43
CA LEU A 453 -17.68 -32.10 -9.73
C LEU A 453 -18.67 -31.02 -9.32
N LEU A 454 -18.20 -30.05 -8.54
CA LEU A 454 -18.89 -28.79 -8.29
C LEU A 454 -18.21 -27.69 -9.09
N GLN A 455 -18.98 -26.69 -9.47
CA GLN A 455 -18.50 -25.48 -10.14
C GLN A 455 -18.75 -24.29 -9.23
N ALA A 456 -17.69 -23.68 -8.71
CA ALA A 456 -17.76 -22.43 -7.97
C ALA A 456 -18.38 -21.33 -8.85
N ARG A 457 -19.33 -20.59 -8.28
CA ARG A 457 -20.08 -19.50 -8.92
C ARG A 457 -19.96 -18.18 -8.19
N SER A 458 -19.82 -18.20 -6.87
CA SER A 458 -19.68 -17.00 -6.05
C SER A 458 -18.91 -17.31 -4.77
N LEU A 459 -18.55 -16.28 -4.00
CA LEU A 459 -17.99 -16.42 -2.68
C LEU A 459 -18.56 -15.41 -1.71
N GLN A 460 -18.32 -15.65 -0.42
CA GLN A 460 -18.47 -14.67 0.63
C GLN A 460 -17.21 -14.69 1.50
N VAL A 461 -16.72 -13.52 1.91
CA VAL A 461 -15.58 -13.40 2.82
C VAL A 461 -15.89 -12.48 4.00
N ASP A 462 -15.75 -13.02 5.21
CA ASP A 462 -16.05 -12.26 6.43
C ASP A 462 -14.86 -11.41 6.93
N GLY A 463 -15.03 -10.70 8.06
CA GLY A 463 -14.01 -9.76 8.56
C GLY A 463 -12.87 -10.43 9.30
N ALA A 464 -13.09 -11.66 9.75
CA ALA A 464 -12.02 -12.50 10.28
C ALA A 464 -11.22 -13.13 9.14
N GLY A 465 -11.80 -13.22 7.94
CA GLY A 465 -11.22 -13.90 6.80
C GLY A 465 -11.68 -15.35 6.68
N ARG A 466 -12.93 -15.63 7.10
CA ARG A 466 -13.62 -16.88 6.79
C ARG A 466 -14.20 -16.83 5.38
N VAL A 467 -14.05 -17.89 4.61
CA VAL A 467 -14.50 -17.97 3.22
C VAL A 467 -15.62 -19.02 3.09
N ARG A 468 -16.66 -18.63 2.37
CA ARG A 468 -17.70 -19.55 1.89
C ARG A 468 -17.75 -19.46 0.38
N VAL A 469 -17.92 -20.59 -0.30
CA VAL A 469 -18.02 -20.65 -1.76
C VAL A 469 -19.39 -21.19 -2.14
N LEU A 470 -20.11 -20.45 -2.98
CA LEU A 470 -21.33 -20.94 -3.61
C LEU A 470 -20.94 -21.71 -4.86
N ALA A 471 -21.41 -22.94 -4.99
CA ALA A 471 -21.13 -23.80 -6.13
C ALA A 471 -22.40 -24.42 -6.70
N THR A 472 -22.33 -24.89 -7.95
CA THR A 472 -23.38 -25.69 -8.57
C THR A 472 -22.87 -27.09 -8.87
N GLY A 473 -23.75 -28.09 -8.81
CA GLY A 473 -23.40 -29.48 -9.10
C GLY A 473 -24.62 -30.36 -9.29
N ASN A 474 -24.40 -31.62 -9.65
CA ASN A 474 -25.47 -32.58 -9.85
C ASN A 474 -26.26 -32.80 -8.55
N ARG A 475 -27.59 -32.92 -8.65
CA ARG A 475 -28.50 -33.19 -7.53
C ARG A 475 -28.24 -34.55 -6.86
N ASP A 476 -27.67 -35.51 -7.58
CA ASP A 476 -27.39 -36.86 -7.06
C ASP A 476 -26.47 -36.85 -5.82
N LEU A 477 -25.69 -35.77 -5.61
CA LEU A 477 -24.90 -35.59 -4.38
C LEU A 477 -25.76 -35.42 -3.12
N LEU A 478 -27.01 -34.96 -3.24
CA LEU A 478 -27.95 -34.83 -2.12
C LEU A 478 -28.41 -36.18 -1.57
N GLU A 479 -28.25 -37.25 -2.33
CA GLU A 479 -28.66 -38.60 -1.92
C GLU A 479 -27.57 -39.29 -1.05
N SER A 480 -26.49 -38.60 -0.70
CA SER A 480 -25.45 -39.17 0.15
C SER A 480 -25.79 -38.99 1.64
N ASP A 481 -25.81 -40.08 2.40
CA ASP A 481 -26.03 -40.10 3.86
C ASP A 481 -24.82 -39.61 4.69
N GLY A 482 -23.79 -39.05 4.04
CA GLY A 482 -22.55 -38.58 4.68
C GLY A 482 -22.25 -37.11 4.42
N PRO A 483 -21.42 -36.45 5.25
CA PRO A 483 -20.93 -35.12 4.96
C PRO A 483 -20.12 -35.18 3.66
N LEU A 484 -20.23 -34.12 2.86
CA LEU A 484 -19.52 -33.98 1.60
C LEU A 484 -18.32 -33.08 1.79
N ALA A 485 -17.17 -33.44 1.21
CA ALA A 485 -15.95 -32.64 1.26
C ALA A 485 -15.63 -32.11 -0.14
N ALA A 486 -15.26 -30.84 -0.26
CA ALA A 486 -14.83 -30.22 -1.52
C ALA A 486 -13.36 -29.82 -1.51
N TYR A 487 -12.71 -29.95 -2.67
CA TYR A 487 -11.30 -29.65 -2.86
C TYR A 487 -11.02 -29.02 -4.24
N SER A 488 -10.23 -27.94 -4.32
CA SER A 488 -10.01 -27.24 -5.61
C SER A 488 -8.91 -27.82 -6.51
N ASN A 489 -7.95 -28.58 -5.97
CA ASN A 489 -6.96 -29.28 -6.79
C ASN A 489 -7.27 -30.79 -6.86
N ILE A 490 -7.99 -31.16 -7.93
CA ILE A 490 -8.52 -32.51 -8.20
C ILE A 490 -7.43 -33.60 -8.20
N LEU A 491 -6.16 -33.24 -8.42
CA LEU A 491 -5.03 -34.17 -8.40
C LEU A 491 -4.49 -34.48 -6.99
N ALA A 492 -4.79 -33.65 -5.99
CA ALA A 492 -4.25 -33.80 -4.63
C ALA A 492 -5.10 -34.72 -3.74
N PHE A 493 -6.33 -35.05 -4.13
CA PHE A 493 -7.15 -36.01 -3.38
C PHE A 493 -6.70 -37.47 -3.58
N ASN A 494 -5.67 -37.70 -4.40
CA ASN A 494 -5.03 -38.99 -4.54
C ASN A 494 -3.83 -39.06 -3.57
N THR A 495 -4.12 -39.24 -2.28
CA THR A 495 -3.12 -39.23 -1.19
C THR A 495 -2.28 -40.50 -1.09
N ALA A 496 -2.10 -41.18 -2.21
CA ALA A 496 -1.30 -42.38 -2.36
C ALA A 496 -0.38 -42.20 -3.56
N SER A 497 0.80 -41.61 -3.33
CA SER A 497 1.90 -41.73 -4.28
C SER A 497 2.31 -43.20 -4.34
N GLU A 498 1.95 -43.87 -5.42
CA GLU A 498 2.30 -45.25 -5.76
C GLU A 498 1.75 -46.32 -4.79
N ARG A 499 0.87 -47.19 -5.31
CA ARG A 499 0.43 -48.38 -4.58
C ARG A 499 1.54 -49.42 -4.63
N VAL A 500 2.10 -49.72 -3.48
CA VAL A 500 3.18 -50.71 -3.30
C VAL A 500 2.56 -51.95 -2.68
N GLY A 501 2.68 -53.09 -3.36
CA GLY A 501 2.28 -54.37 -2.77
C GLY A 501 3.14 -54.66 -1.54
N SER A 502 2.55 -54.99 -0.40
CA SER A 502 3.29 -55.20 0.85
C SER A 502 4.39 -56.26 0.72
N PHE A 503 4.26 -57.19 -0.22
CA PHE A 503 5.28 -58.18 -0.58
C PHE A 503 6.62 -57.57 -1.02
N SER A 504 6.64 -56.36 -1.58
CA SER A 504 7.87 -55.70 -2.04
C SER A 504 8.61 -54.97 -0.92
N LEU A 505 8.01 -54.85 0.27
CA LEU A 505 8.66 -54.31 1.46
C LEU A 505 9.65 -55.32 2.05
N PRO A 506 10.76 -54.85 2.67
CA PRO A 506 11.68 -55.73 3.40
C PRO A 506 10.96 -56.60 4.43
N GLU A 507 11.34 -57.88 4.50
CA GLU A 507 10.74 -58.88 5.40
C GLU A 507 10.58 -58.40 6.86
N PRO A 508 11.60 -57.77 7.50
CA PRO A 508 11.46 -57.32 8.89
C PRO A 508 10.41 -56.23 9.05
N LEU A 509 10.37 -55.27 8.12
CA LEU A 509 9.42 -54.16 8.09
C LEU A 509 7.99 -54.69 7.95
N ARG A 510 7.78 -55.57 6.97
CA ARG A 510 6.47 -56.16 6.68
C ARG A 510 5.93 -56.97 7.87
N ARG A 511 6.77 -57.77 8.52
CA ARG A 511 6.36 -58.52 9.73
C ARG A 511 5.99 -57.58 10.87
N GLN A 512 6.79 -56.52 11.08
CA GLN A 512 6.51 -55.54 12.12
C GLN A 512 5.14 -54.85 11.92
N MET A 513 4.82 -54.48 10.67
CA MET A 513 3.52 -53.88 10.32
C MET A 513 2.36 -54.87 10.51
N ALA A 514 2.50 -56.10 9.99
CA ALA A 514 1.49 -57.14 10.14
C ALA A 514 1.24 -57.46 11.62
N ASP A 515 2.30 -57.56 12.42
CA ASP A 515 2.22 -57.80 13.86
C ASP A 515 1.55 -56.65 14.61
N ALA A 516 1.88 -55.40 14.25
CA ALA A 516 1.26 -54.23 14.86
C ALA A 516 -0.24 -54.19 14.54
N LEU A 517 -0.62 -54.44 13.29
CA LEU A 517 -2.02 -54.46 12.89
C LEU A 517 -2.81 -55.63 13.50
N TYR A 518 -2.19 -56.82 13.58
CA TYR A 518 -2.79 -57.99 14.23
C TYR A 518 -3.11 -57.70 15.70
N ARG A 519 -2.19 -57.05 16.42
CA ARG A 519 -2.43 -56.60 17.81
C ARG A 519 -3.60 -55.62 17.91
N GLU A 520 -3.70 -54.65 17.01
CA GLU A 520 -4.84 -53.72 16.99
C GLU A 520 -6.17 -54.43 16.73
N LEU A 521 -6.19 -55.40 15.81
CA LEU A 521 -7.39 -56.19 15.53
C LEU A 521 -7.82 -57.06 16.71
N GLN A 522 -6.87 -57.61 17.48
CA GLN A 522 -7.16 -58.37 18.69
C GLN A 522 -7.81 -57.51 19.80
N LEU A 523 -7.60 -56.19 19.79
CA LEU A 523 -8.27 -55.29 20.74
C LEU A 523 -9.77 -55.14 20.44
N LEU A 524 -10.21 -55.51 19.23
CA LEU A 524 -11.61 -55.42 18.79
C LEU A 524 -12.40 -56.72 18.93
N GLY A 525 -11.72 -57.84 19.18
CA GLY A 525 -12.33 -59.15 19.32
C GLY A 525 -11.43 -60.28 18.85
N ASP A 526 -11.99 -61.48 18.76
CA ASP A 526 -11.25 -62.65 18.31
C ASP A 526 -10.97 -62.59 16.81
N VAL A 527 -9.68 -62.54 16.46
CA VAL A 527 -9.23 -62.65 15.07
C VAL A 527 -9.25 -64.12 14.67
N SER A 528 -10.07 -64.47 13.68
CA SER A 528 -10.27 -65.86 13.23
C SER A 528 -9.03 -66.53 12.62
N LEU A 529 -8.01 -65.73 12.27
CA LEU A 529 -6.76 -66.19 11.69
C LEU A 529 -5.65 -66.28 12.75
N SER A 530 -4.81 -67.30 12.62
CA SER A 530 -3.53 -67.33 13.33
C SER A 530 -2.66 -66.14 12.93
N ARG A 531 -1.73 -65.74 13.81
CA ARG A 531 -0.80 -64.64 13.53
C ARG A 531 0.01 -64.88 12.26
N GLU A 532 0.46 -66.12 12.05
CA GLU A 532 1.21 -66.54 10.88
C GLU A 532 0.35 -66.44 9.60
N SER A 533 -0.88 -66.95 9.64
CA SER A 533 -1.83 -66.87 8.51
C SER A 533 -2.21 -65.42 8.18
N PHE A 534 -2.34 -64.56 9.19
CA PHE A 534 -2.59 -63.13 8.99
C PHE A 534 -1.41 -62.45 8.30
N ALA A 535 -0.17 -62.75 8.72
CA ALA A 535 1.03 -62.21 8.08
C ALA A 535 1.18 -62.66 6.61
N GLU A 536 0.71 -63.86 6.26
CA GLU A 536 0.62 -64.32 4.86
C GLU A 536 -0.48 -63.60 4.07
N GLN A 537 -1.61 -63.27 4.70
CA GLN A 537 -2.67 -62.52 4.04
C GLN A 537 -2.27 -61.05 3.82
N PHE A 538 -1.63 -60.44 4.81
CA PHE A 538 -1.13 -59.07 4.74
C PHE A 538 -0.18 -58.85 3.55
N GLN A 539 0.61 -59.87 3.17
CA GLN A 539 1.51 -59.86 2.01
C GLN A 539 0.81 -59.58 0.66
N ARG A 540 -0.50 -59.82 0.60
CA ARG A 540 -1.31 -59.64 -0.60
C ARG A 540 -1.97 -58.26 -0.66
N TRP A 541 -1.81 -57.45 0.38
CA TRP A 541 -2.42 -56.13 0.45
C TRP A 541 -1.49 -55.07 -0.15
N ASN A 542 -2.10 -54.02 -0.67
CA ASN A 542 -1.38 -52.87 -1.18
C ASN A 542 -1.34 -51.78 -0.10
N LEU A 543 -0.17 -51.18 0.07
CA LEU A 543 0.01 -49.96 0.85
C LEU A 543 0.24 -48.80 -0.08
N SER A 544 0.05 -47.60 0.44
CA SER A 544 0.37 -46.35 -0.23
C SER A 544 1.53 -45.68 0.49
N GLN A 545 2.53 -45.21 -0.27
CA GLN A 545 3.63 -44.46 0.32
C GLN A 545 3.20 -43.02 0.60
N THR A 546 3.57 -42.48 1.76
CA THR A 546 3.24 -41.13 2.21
C THR A 546 4.36 -40.56 3.11
N ASP A 547 4.22 -39.34 3.61
CA ASP A 547 5.09 -38.72 4.62
C ASP A 547 4.16 -38.14 5.70
N ALA A 548 3.71 -39.02 6.60
CA ALA A 548 2.66 -38.74 7.57
C ALA A 548 3.21 -38.05 8.83
N ASN A 549 4.52 -38.20 9.09
CA ASN A 549 5.23 -37.59 10.21
C ASN A 549 6.14 -36.42 9.81
N GLY A 550 6.24 -36.08 8.52
CA GLY A 550 6.79 -34.82 8.01
C GLY A 550 8.31 -34.75 8.14
N ASP A 551 8.95 -35.90 8.33
CA ASP A 551 10.40 -36.03 8.46
C ASP A 551 11.11 -36.21 7.11
N GLY A 552 10.35 -36.22 6.01
CA GLY A 552 10.85 -36.41 4.65
C GLY A 552 11.19 -37.85 4.31
N ARG A 553 10.81 -38.83 5.14
CA ARG A 553 10.98 -40.28 4.91
C ARG A 553 9.66 -40.92 4.52
N PRO A 554 9.70 -42.09 3.85
CA PRO A 554 8.49 -42.80 3.47
C PRO A 554 7.83 -43.48 4.66
N ASP A 555 6.61 -43.04 4.96
CA ASP A 555 5.62 -43.71 5.78
C ASP A 555 4.65 -44.51 4.90
N TRP A 556 3.87 -45.39 5.52
CA TRP A 556 3.01 -46.35 4.82
C TRP A 556 1.58 -46.30 5.31
N LEU A 557 0.65 -46.08 4.38
CA LEU A 557 -0.78 -46.05 4.63
C LEU A 557 -1.43 -47.33 4.10
N LEU A 558 -2.21 -47.99 4.94
CA LEU A 558 -3.04 -49.13 4.60
C LEU A 558 -4.52 -48.79 4.75
N GLU A 559 -5.28 -49.01 3.68
CA GLU A 559 -6.74 -48.94 3.67
C GLU A 559 -7.34 -50.34 3.85
N ILE A 560 -8.14 -50.52 4.90
CA ILE A 560 -8.71 -51.79 5.34
C ILE A 560 -10.21 -51.77 5.04
N ASP A 561 -10.62 -52.56 4.05
CA ASP A 561 -12.03 -52.74 3.67
C ASP A 561 -12.58 -54.07 4.21
N ARG A 562 -13.88 -54.32 4.00
CA ARG A 562 -14.57 -55.58 4.38
C ARG A 562 -13.97 -56.82 3.72
N LEU A 563 -13.37 -56.68 2.55
CA LEU A 563 -12.76 -57.79 1.82
C LEU A 563 -11.40 -58.19 2.40
N LYS A 564 -10.68 -57.23 3.00
CA LYS A 564 -9.40 -57.47 3.66
C LYS A 564 -9.57 -58.08 5.04
N VAL A 565 -10.47 -57.52 5.85
CA VAL A 565 -10.72 -57.97 7.23
C VAL A 565 -12.21 -57.83 7.54
N ASP A 566 -12.82 -58.87 8.10
CA ASP A 566 -14.19 -58.82 8.62
C ASP A 566 -14.21 -59.07 10.13
N VAL A 567 -14.63 -58.08 10.92
CA VAL A 567 -14.78 -58.16 12.39
C VAL A 567 -16.19 -57.72 12.82
N GLY A 568 -17.19 -57.89 11.96
CA GLY A 568 -18.59 -57.56 12.25
C GLY A 568 -19.00 -56.12 11.94
N ASP A 569 -19.96 -55.59 12.70
CA ASP A 569 -20.57 -54.27 12.51
C ASP A 569 -19.61 -53.13 12.87
N ARG A 570 -18.68 -52.87 11.96
CA ARG A 570 -17.87 -51.65 11.95
C ARG A 570 -18.11 -50.83 10.67
N PRO A 571 -17.94 -49.51 10.73
CA PRO A 571 -17.90 -48.69 9.53
C PRO A 571 -16.58 -48.90 8.78
N TYR A 572 -16.67 -49.12 7.47
CA TYR A 572 -15.52 -49.28 6.56
C TYR A 572 -15.47 -48.13 5.55
N PRO A 573 -14.30 -47.87 4.94
CA PRO A 573 -12.98 -48.46 5.20
C PRO A 573 -12.35 -47.91 6.50
N ALA A 574 -11.37 -48.63 7.06
CA ALA A 574 -10.55 -48.21 8.18
C ALA A 574 -9.11 -47.97 7.74
N ILE A 575 -8.42 -46.98 8.31
CA ILE A 575 -7.04 -46.66 7.95
C ILE A 575 -6.07 -47.08 9.05
N ALA A 576 -4.90 -47.61 8.65
CA ALA A 576 -3.73 -47.78 9.50
C ALA A 576 -2.51 -47.11 8.85
N VAL A 577 -1.76 -46.33 9.63
CA VAL A 577 -0.56 -45.64 9.17
C VAL A 577 0.64 -46.15 9.96
N PHE A 578 1.71 -46.47 9.26
CA PHE A 578 2.95 -46.95 9.83
C PHE A 578 4.10 -46.03 9.45
N ASP A 579 5.07 -45.86 10.32
CA ASP A 579 6.30 -45.16 9.97
C ASP A 579 7.20 -46.00 9.05
N GLY A 580 8.29 -45.41 8.57
CA GLY A 580 9.32 -46.12 7.79
C GLY A 580 9.99 -47.31 8.50
N THR A 581 9.75 -47.51 9.81
CA THR A 581 10.21 -48.69 10.58
C THR A 581 9.13 -49.75 10.77
N GLY A 582 7.88 -49.47 10.37
CA GLY A 582 6.74 -50.37 10.53
C GLY A 582 6.02 -50.22 11.88
N THR A 583 6.38 -49.19 12.66
CA THR A 583 5.67 -48.85 13.88
C THR A 583 4.36 -48.17 13.53
N LEU A 584 3.26 -48.61 14.14
CA LEU A 584 1.94 -48.04 13.92
C LEU A 584 1.86 -46.63 14.52
N LEU A 585 1.70 -45.63 13.65
CA LEU A 585 1.52 -44.22 14.00
C LEU A 585 0.04 -43.91 14.30
N TYR A 586 -0.87 -44.48 13.50
CA TYR A 586 -2.30 -44.21 13.60
C TYR A 586 -3.14 -45.43 13.22
N SER A 587 -4.29 -45.63 13.87
CA SER A 587 -5.30 -46.59 13.42
C SER A 587 -6.72 -46.17 13.78
N ASP A 588 -7.63 -46.25 12.80
CA ASP A 588 -9.09 -46.17 13.00
C ASP A 588 -9.65 -47.39 13.76
N LEU A 589 -8.84 -48.43 13.92
CA LEU A 589 -9.25 -49.67 14.58
C LEU A 589 -9.33 -49.53 16.11
N ARG A 590 -8.85 -48.43 16.71
CA ARG A 590 -8.93 -48.27 18.17
C ARG A 590 -10.37 -47.94 18.62
N PRO A 591 -10.90 -48.57 19.68
CA PRO A 591 -12.25 -48.29 20.19
C PRO A 591 -12.51 -46.80 20.49
N GLU A 592 -11.49 -46.08 20.94
CA GLU A 592 -11.50 -44.64 21.21
C GLU A 592 -11.73 -43.78 19.95
N ASN A 593 -11.37 -44.30 18.78
CA ASN A 593 -11.56 -43.65 17.48
C ASN A 593 -12.87 -44.11 16.81
N GLN A 594 -13.37 -45.33 17.10
CA GLN A 594 -14.53 -45.93 16.41
C GLN A 594 -15.88 -45.24 16.62
N THR A 595 -16.10 -44.56 17.75
CA THR A 595 -17.40 -43.93 18.04
C THR A 595 -17.52 -42.48 17.60
N THR A 596 -16.40 -41.83 17.24
CA THR A 596 -16.38 -40.37 16.97
C THR A 596 -15.46 -39.93 15.86
N ARG A 597 -14.53 -40.74 15.32
CA ARG A 597 -13.52 -40.27 14.36
C ARG A 597 -13.34 -41.26 13.21
N ARG A 598 -13.61 -40.85 11.98
CA ARG A 598 -13.22 -41.61 10.78
C ARG A 598 -12.17 -40.84 10.03
N TRP A 599 -11.01 -41.45 9.78
CA TRP A 599 -9.99 -40.84 8.95
C TRP A 599 -10.46 -40.74 7.50
N VAL A 600 -10.21 -39.60 6.87
CA VAL A 600 -10.69 -39.30 5.51
C VAL A 600 -9.51 -39.25 4.56
N THR A 601 -8.46 -38.51 4.90
CA THR A 601 -7.26 -38.40 4.07
C THR A 601 -6.08 -37.74 4.81
N LEU A 602 -4.85 -37.94 4.31
CA LEU A 602 -3.63 -37.26 4.78
C LEU A 602 -3.45 -35.91 4.08
N LEU A 603 -3.24 -34.88 4.88
CA LEU A 603 -2.82 -33.56 4.43
C LEU A 603 -1.31 -33.42 4.67
N ALA A 604 -0.62 -32.74 3.75
CA ALA A 604 0.79 -32.42 3.91
C ALA A 604 1.07 -31.70 5.25
N GLY A 605 2.20 -32.01 5.90
CA GLY A 605 2.60 -31.38 7.17
C GLY A 605 1.95 -32.00 8.41
N ASN A 606 1.85 -33.33 8.48
CA ASN A 606 1.38 -34.12 9.63
C ASN A 606 -0.04 -33.85 10.05
N ARG A 607 -0.93 -33.55 9.10
CA ARG A 607 -2.34 -33.31 9.40
C ARG A 607 -3.19 -34.35 8.71
N ALA A 608 -4.25 -34.76 9.36
CA ALA A 608 -5.27 -35.59 8.78
C ALA A 608 -6.57 -34.82 8.76
N LEU A 609 -7.33 -35.05 7.69
CA LEU A 609 -8.73 -34.76 7.69
C LEU A 609 -9.48 -35.93 8.33
N VAL A 610 -10.26 -35.64 9.35
CA VAL A 610 -11.10 -36.61 10.06
C VAL A 610 -12.56 -36.19 10.01
N ARG A 611 -13.46 -37.16 9.87
CA ARG A 611 -14.90 -36.97 10.05
C ARG A 611 -15.22 -37.21 11.52
N GLU A 612 -15.79 -36.22 12.20
CA GLU A 612 -16.28 -36.29 13.57
C GLU A 612 -17.80 -36.07 13.59
N GLY A 613 -18.55 -37.18 13.67
CA GLY A 613 -20.01 -37.19 13.50
C GLY A 613 -20.42 -36.80 12.07
N ASP A 614 -21.19 -35.72 11.96
CA ASP A 614 -21.70 -35.18 10.69
C ASP A 614 -20.83 -34.04 10.13
N ARG A 615 -19.62 -33.84 10.66
CA ARG A 615 -18.71 -32.77 10.22
C ARG A 615 -17.30 -33.26 9.95
N TYR A 616 -16.56 -32.51 9.16
CA TYR A 616 -15.11 -32.69 8.98
C TYR A 616 -14.30 -31.83 9.95
N ARG A 617 -13.08 -32.27 10.30
CA ARG A 617 -12.09 -31.54 11.09
C ARG A 617 -10.68 -31.86 10.63
N ILE A 618 -9.78 -30.90 10.75
CA ILE A 618 -8.34 -31.10 10.54
C ILE A 618 -7.68 -31.28 11.89
N GLN A 619 -6.91 -32.36 12.04
CA GLN A 619 -6.19 -32.70 13.26
C GLN A 619 -4.75 -33.10 12.93
N PRO A 620 -3.79 -32.90 13.83
CA PRO A 620 -2.47 -33.48 13.65
C PRO A 620 -2.54 -35.02 13.70
N VAL A 621 -1.76 -35.70 12.85
CA VAL A 621 -1.69 -37.17 12.76
C VAL A 621 -1.07 -37.76 14.03
N LEU A 622 -0.17 -37.01 14.67
CA LEU A 622 0.49 -37.34 15.92
C LEU A 622 0.14 -36.29 16.99
N PRO A 623 -0.06 -36.69 18.26
CA PRO A 623 -0.32 -35.77 19.37
C PRO A 623 0.84 -34.82 19.69
#